data_AF-A0A1T4WY53-F1
#
_entry.id   AF-A0A1T4WY53-F1
#
_cell.length_a   1.000
_cell.length_b   1.000
_cell.length_c   1.000
_cell.angle_alpha   90.00
_cell.angle_beta   90.00
_cell.angle_gamma   90.00
#
_symmetry.space_group_name_H-M   'P 1'
#
loop_
_entity.id
_entity.type
_entity.pdbx_description
1 polymer ?
#
loop_
_entity_poly.entity_id
_entity_poly.type
_entity_poly.pdbx_seq_one_letter_code
_entity_poly.pdbx_strand_id
1 'polypeptide(L)'
;MSDQTPQINPDDLRQSMEADIVCVGYGPATAGFLATLIPALMNEDGTPIAESKAMPGMPPQVLCYERADDIGFGVSGIVTKGRGIRASFPELDLSQIPMACEVTEEKVVYLFDPVGASRKATGMKAFEKLLLPFRRDMAAELPWIPPFLRKEPGMLLSMGQFLSWTGAQAMGSGMAQIWPGMPVEKALTEDDKVTGVRLVDQGVARDGTPEGAFMPGMDVKAQLTVVGDGPVGAVGRGLNNEFGLPKGNHQREWAVGMKMVVDLPEHCGLKPGTVLHTLGYPEPEIFGFLYVYPDNVASLGIFVPSWFDSPVRTAYRYLQHWMMHPYLWKHLRGGTMRSWGAKSLLESGRRGEPFLTGDGWARIGEGSGTTNVLTGSGVDEAWTSGVQLGQAVLDLMRKGRDFTKDNLDIAYAARRRASWLEEESVQSEKARDGFQKGMVSGLMGMALSGLTKGAFNLSGPQKRVYERIPTLEEYYRHILPAGEIMRIREECKTNGRPLHDTLMERAGWPSIPYDGKLLVSHQDALLMGGKVQANPGFADHVRFLDPQACARCRTNICVEVCSGQAITMNPDGPVPLFDREKCVHCGACLWNCTQAHPDDPERTNVDFSAGSGGLHSAEN
;
A
#
# COMPACT_ATOMS: atom_id res chain seq x y z
N MET A 1 -33.10 -40.64 -13.96
CA MET A 1 -32.32 -40.11 -15.09
C MET A 1 -31.43 -39.04 -14.51
N SER A 2 -30.14 -39.35 -14.35
CA SER A 2 -29.14 -38.38 -13.92
C SER A 2 -29.02 -37.32 -15.01
N ASP A 3 -29.37 -36.09 -14.68
CA ASP A 3 -29.28 -34.93 -15.55
C ASP A 3 -27.78 -34.64 -15.79
N GLN A 4 -27.21 -35.30 -16.79
CA GLN A 4 -25.85 -35.04 -17.26
C GLN A 4 -25.92 -33.88 -18.24
N THR A 5 -26.15 -32.67 -17.72
CA THR A 5 -25.83 -31.46 -18.45
C THR A 5 -24.32 -31.51 -18.74
N PRO A 6 -23.86 -31.48 -20.00
CA PRO A 6 -22.43 -31.49 -20.29
C PRO A 6 -21.78 -30.31 -19.55
N GLN A 7 -20.81 -30.62 -18.68
CA GLN A 7 -19.96 -29.60 -18.06
C GLN A 7 -19.16 -28.94 -19.18
N ILE A 8 -19.64 -27.80 -19.67
CA ILE A 8 -18.87 -26.95 -20.58
C ILE A 8 -17.62 -26.51 -19.81
N ASN A 9 -16.43 -26.78 -20.35
CA ASN A 9 -15.20 -26.28 -19.77
C ASN A 9 -15.21 -24.74 -19.88
N PRO A 10 -15.09 -23.99 -18.78
CA PRO A 10 -15.05 -22.53 -18.83
C PRO A 10 -14.03 -21.96 -19.82
N ASP A 11 -12.92 -22.67 -20.04
CA ASP A 11 -11.90 -22.25 -21.00
C ASP A 11 -12.38 -22.34 -22.47
N ASP A 12 -13.36 -23.19 -22.79
CA ASP A 12 -13.93 -23.28 -24.15
C ASP A 12 -14.81 -22.05 -24.48
N LEU A 13 -15.27 -21.32 -23.47
CA LEU A 13 -16.08 -20.11 -23.61
C LEU A 13 -15.26 -18.82 -23.48
N ARG A 14 -13.96 -18.92 -23.17
CA ARG A 14 -13.13 -17.77 -22.86
C ARG A 14 -12.86 -16.92 -24.09
N GLN A 15 -13.32 -15.67 -24.04
CA GLN A 15 -13.02 -14.71 -25.09
C GLN A 15 -11.56 -14.27 -25.01
N SER A 16 -11.01 -13.89 -26.16
CA SER A 16 -9.70 -13.28 -26.22
C SER A 16 -9.71 -12.01 -27.06
N MET A 17 -8.81 -11.09 -26.72
CA MET A 17 -8.53 -9.89 -27.51
C MET A 17 -7.01 -9.65 -27.57
N GLU A 18 -6.58 -8.87 -28.56
CA GLU A 18 -5.17 -8.52 -28.75
C GLU A 18 -4.94 -7.03 -28.55
N ALA A 19 -3.79 -6.68 -27.96
CA ALA A 19 -3.27 -5.33 -27.82
C ALA A 19 -1.75 -5.33 -28.03
N ASP A 20 -1.13 -4.16 -28.20
CA ASP A 20 0.33 -4.09 -28.22
C ASP A 20 0.89 -4.09 -26.80
N ILE A 21 0.26 -3.33 -25.90
CA ILE A 21 0.65 -3.18 -24.51
C ILE A 21 -0.58 -3.33 -23.62
N VAL A 22 -0.48 -4.19 -22.61
CA VAL A 22 -1.45 -4.26 -21.52
C VAL A 22 -0.79 -3.84 -20.21
N CYS A 23 -1.41 -2.91 -19.49
CA CYS A 23 -0.98 -2.46 -18.17
C CYS A 23 -1.92 -3.06 -17.11
N VAL A 24 -1.33 -3.51 -16.00
CA VAL A 24 -2.08 -4.02 -14.85
C VAL A 24 -1.92 -3.06 -13.68
N GLY A 25 -3.04 -2.49 -13.22
CA GLY A 25 -3.10 -1.51 -12.16
C GLY A 25 -2.84 -0.09 -12.66
N TYR A 26 -3.73 0.84 -12.32
CA TYR A 26 -3.57 2.27 -12.62
C TYR A 26 -3.19 3.07 -11.38
N GLY A 27 -1.93 2.89 -10.92
CA GLY A 27 -1.33 3.72 -9.88
C GLY A 27 -0.35 4.77 -10.44
N PRO A 28 0.39 5.49 -9.58
CA PRO A 28 1.35 6.53 -10.00
C PRO A 28 2.40 6.05 -11.00
N ALA A 29 2.84 4.79 -10.88
CA ALA A 29 3.81 4.21 -11.81
C ALA A 29 3.25 4.10 -13.22
N THR A 30 2.08 3.48 -13.37
CA THR A 30 1.41 3.34 -14.66
C THR A 30 1.01 4.70 -15.22
N ALA A 31 0.59 5.63 -14.37
CA ALA A 31 0.33 7.01 -14.78
C ALA A 31 1.60 7.68 -15.36
N GLY A 32 2.77 7.52 -14.71
CA GLY A 32 4.04 8.02 -15.24
C GLY A 32 4.50 7.33 -16.53
N PHE A 33 4.24 6.04 -16.66
CA PHE A 33 4.44 5.29 -17.90
C PHE A 33 3.60 5.86 -19.05
N LEU A 34 2.30 6.02 -18.85
CA LEU A 34 1.39 6.56 -19.87
C LEU A 34 1.66 8.04 -20.17
N ALA A 35 1.97 8.86 -19.16
CA ALA A 35 2.34 10.27 -19.35
C ALA A 35 3.59 10.44 -20.22
N THR A 36 4.44 9.42 -20.30
CA THR A 36 5.63 9.41 -21.14
C THR A 36 5.38 8.78 -22.50
N LEU A 37 4.70 7.63 -22.52
CA LEU A 37 4.46 6.86 -23.74
C LEU A 37 3.50 7.61 -24.67
N ILE A 38 2.33 8.00 -24.16
CA ILE A 38 1.19 8.44 -24.96
C ILE A 38 1.47 9.69 -25.79
N PRO A 39 2.06 10.78 -25.24
CA PRO A 39 2.38 11.96 -26.06
C PRO A 39 3.41 11.68 -27.17
N ALA A 40 4.18 10.60 -27.04
CA ALA A 40 5.28 10.26 -27.94
C ALA A 40 4.95 9.11 -28.90
N LEU A 41 3.72 8.59 -28.92
CA LEU A 41 3.27 7.54 -29.84
C LEU A 41 3.05 8.06 -31.27
N MET A 42 2.94 9.37 -31.45
CA MET A 42 2.79 10.02 -32.75
C MET A 42 4.00 10.90 -33.05
N ASN A 43 4.44 10.86 -34.30
CA ASN A 43 5.41 11.80 -34.84
C ASN A 43 4.75 13.18 -35.07
N GLU A 44 5.57 14.21 -35.27
CA GLU A 44 5.09 15.58 -35.54
C GLU A 44 4.25 15.68 -36.83
N ASP A 45 4.46 14.76 -37.78
CA ASP A 45 3.69 14.68 -39.03
C ASP A 45 2.34 13.95 -38.88
N GLY A 46 1.99 13.51 -37.66
CA GLY A 46 0.76 12.80 -37.37
C GLY A 46 0.77 11.31 -37.75
N THR A 47 1.92 10.74 -38.08
CA THR A 47 2.10 9.28 -38.27
C THR A 47 2.45 8.60 -36.94
N PRO A 48 2.06 7.33 -36.72
CA PRO A 48 2.47 6.62 -35.52
C PRO A 48 3.96 6.28 -35.56
N ILE A 49 4.63 6.27 -34.39
CA ILE A 49 6.07 5.91 -34.29
C ILE A 49 6.36 4.45 -34.67
N ALA A 50 5.35 3.61 -34.57
CA ALA A 50 5.35 2.19 -34.88
C ALA A 50 3.92 1.76 -35.22
N GLU A 51 3.76 0.83 -36.14
CA GLU A 51 2.46 0.24 -36.45
C GLU A 51 2.06 -0.75 -35.35
N SER A 52 0.79 -0.75 -34.97
CA SER A 52 0.24 -1.77 -34.08
C SER A 52 0.36 -3.15 -34.73
N LYS A 53 0.91 -4.13 -34.00
CA LYS A 53 0.89 -5.53 -34.46
C LYS A 53 -0.47 -6.18 -34.20
N ALA A 54 -1.23 -5.69 -33.22
CA ALA A 54 -2.58 -6.15 -32.91
C ALA A 54 -3.63 -5.60 -33.89
N MET A 55 -3.46 -4.38 -34.38
CA MET A 55 -4.35 -3.72 -35.35
C MET A 55 -3.55 -3.01 -36.46
N PRO A 56 -3.13 -3.74 -37.51
CA PRO A 56 -2.37 -3.16 -38.63
C PRO A 56 -3.03 -1.89 -39.21
N GLY A 57 -2.21 -0.90 -39.52
CA GLY A 57 -2.62 0.43 -39.98
C GLY A 57 -3.00 1.42 -38.86
N MET A 58 -3.05 0.98 -37.60
CA MET A 58 -3.36 1.83 -36.45
C MET A 58 -2.12 2.12 -35.59
N PRO A 59 -2.13 3.21 -34.80
CA PRO A 59 -1.13 3.41 -33.73
C PRO A 59 -1.15 2.26 -32.70
N PRO A 60 -0.07 2.07 -31.93
CA PRO A 60 0.00 1.00 -30.93
C PRO A 60 -1.17 1.05 -29.94
N GLN A 61 -1.80 -0.10 -29.70
CA GLN A 61 -2.96 -0.25 -28.82
C GLN A 61 -2.51 -0.46 -27.37
N VAL A 62 -2.85 0.50 -26.50
CA VAL A 62 -2.48 0.48 -25.07
C VAL A 62 -3.72 0.38 -24.20
N LEU A 63 -3.85 -0.74 -23.49
CA LEU A 63 -4.94 -1.00 -22.56
C LEU A 63 -4.41 -1.03 -21.13
N CYS A 64 -5.13 -0.44 -20.18
CA CYS A 64 -4.80 -0.50 -18.76
C CYS A 64 -6.02 -0.98 -17.98
N TYR A 65 -5.88 -2.06 -17.23
CA TYR A 65 -6.96 -2.58 -16.38
C TYR A 65 -6.72 -2.21 -14.93
N GLU A 66 -7.72 -1.60 -14.30
CA GLU A 66 -7.73 -1.25 -12.88
C GLU A 66 -8.86 -1.98 -12.17
N ARG A 67 -8.54 -2.51 -10.99
CA ARG A 67 -9.46 -3.23 -10.12
C ARG A 67 -10.50 -2.32 -9.48
N ALA A 68 -10.10 -1.12 -9.04
CA ALA A 68 -11.01 -0.15 -8.44
C ALA A 68 -12.05 0.33 -9.47
N ASP A 69 -13.26 0.64 -9.01
CA ASP A 69 -14.39 1.02 -9.88
C ASP A 69 -14.21 2.34 -10.63
N ASP A 70 -13.23 3.15 -10.23
CA ASP A 70 -12.68 4.23 -11.06
C ASP A 70 -11.18 4.43 -10.81
N ILE A 71 -10.61 5.44 -11.48
CA ILE A 71 -9.19 5.80 -11.41
C ILE A 71 -8.85 6.79 -10.29
N GLY A 72 -9.85 7.36 -9.62
CA GLY A 72 -9.73 8.28 -8.49
C GLY A 72 -9.66 7.52 -7.16
N PHE A 73 -8.72 6.60 -7.04
CA PHE A 73 -8.57 5.70 -5.89
C PHE A 73 -7.17 5.77 -5.29
N GLY A 74 -6.98 5.05 -4.18
CA GLY A 74 -5.69 4.92 -3.51
C GLY A 74 -5.67 5.55 -2.13
N VAL A 75 -4.60 5.27 -1.39
CA VAL A 75 -4.38 5.82 -0.04
C VAL A 75 -2.93 6.24 0.05
N SER A 76 -2.70 7.56 0.16
CA SER A 76 -1.36 8.06 0.46
C SER A 76 -1.40 9.46 1.07
N GLY A 77 -0.43 9.78 1.93
CA GLY A 77 -0.25 11.14 2.43
C GLY A 77 0.46 12.08 1.45
N ILE A 78 1.14 11.57 0.41
CA ILE A 78 1.94 12.29 -0.59
C ILE A 78 2.47 13.69 -0.19
N VAL A 79 3.67 13.70 0.38
CA VAL A 79 4.55 14.87 0.40
C VAL A 79 5.84 14.53 -0.35
N THR A 80 6.17 15.29 -1.39
CA THR A 80 7.26 14.94 -2.30
C THR A 80 7.93 16.15 -2.92
N LYS A 81 9.22 16.03 -3.25
CA LYS A 81 9.90 17.01 -4.11
C LYS A 81 9.39 16.97 -5.55
N GLY A 82 8.76 15.85 -5.96
CA GLY A 82 8.14 15.69 -7.26
C GLY A 82 9.13 15.80 -8.41
N ARG A 83 10.35 15.28 -8.26
CA ARG A 83 11.42 15.41 -9.26
C ARG A 83 11.04 14.70 -10.56
N GLY A 84 10.51 13.49 -10.47
CA GLY A 84 10.02 12.74 -11.62
C GLY A 84 8.78 13.38 -12.23
N ILE A 85 7.81 13.74 -11.39
CA ILE A 85 6.55 14.36 -11.81
C ILE A 85 6.79 15.70 -12.51
N ARG A 86 7.61 16.60 -11.95
CA ARG A 86 7.96 17.89 -12.57
C ARG A 86 8.78 17.71 -13.85
N ALA A 87 9.59 16.66 -13.96
CA ALA A 87 10.29 16.36 -15.21
C ALA A 87 9.32 15.90 -16.32
N SER A 88 8.25 15.18 -15.97
CA SER A 88 7.18 14.82 -16.90
C SER A 88 6.29 16.01 -17.27
N PHE A 89 6.11 16.97 -16.36
CA PHE A 89 5.30 18.16 -16.55
C PHE A 89 6.10 19.42 -16.18
N PRO A 90 6.94 19.96 -17.08
CA PRO A 90 7.78 21.12 -16.78
C PRO A 90 6.99 22.38 -16.38
N GLU A 91 5.80 22.55 -16.96
CA GLU A 91 4.87 23.66 -16.69
C GLU A 91 3.74 23.24 -15.73
N LEU A 92 4.03 22.33 -14.79
CA LEU A 92 3.03 21.83 -13.84
C LEU A 92 2.44 22.97 -13.00
N ASP A 93 1.16 23.25 -13.22
CA ASP A 93 0.35 24.13 -12.41
C ASP A 93 -0.47 23.32 -11.39
N LEU A 94 -0.06 23.36 -10.12
CA LEU A 94 -0.74 22.63 -9.05
C LEU A 94 -2.19 23.10 -8.84
N SER A 95 -2.57 24.31 -9.28
CA SER A 95 -3.96 24.78 -9.14
C SER A 95 -4.96 23.99 -10.00
N GLN A 96 -4.47 23.27 -11.00
CA GLN A 96 -5.28 22.38 -11.85
C GLN A 96 -5.60 21.03 -11.17
N ILE A 97 -4.94 20.72 -10.06
CA ILE A 97 -5.08 19.47 -9.34
C ILE A 97 -5.74 19.79 -7.99
N PRO A 98 -7.02 19.39 -7.78
CA PRO A 98 -7.69 19.67 -6.52
C PRO A 98 -6.89 19.13 -5.33
N MET A 99 -6.90 19.88 -4.23
CA MET A 99 -6.15 19.55 -3.00
C MET A 99 -4.63 19.50 -3.15
N ALA A 100 -4.06 19.96 -4.27
CA ALA A 100 -2.62 20.12 -4.43
C ALA A 100 -2.15 21.50 -3.96
N CYS A 101 -0.97 21.56 -3.34
CA CYS A 101 -0.30 22.81 -3.02
C CYS A 101 1.20 22.60 -2.81
N GLU A 102 1.97 23.69 -2.82
CA GLU A 102 3.38 23.66 -2.43
C GLU A 102 3.51 23.50 -0.91
N VAL A 103 4.60 22.86 -0.47
CA VAL A 103 5.00 22.80 0.94
C VAL A 103 5.47 24.18 1.38
N THR A 104 4.94 24.68 2.49
CA THR A 104 5.21 26.02 3.02
C THR A 104 5.85 26.01 4.41
N GLU A 105 5.64 24.93 5.17
CA GLU A 105 6.20 24.74 6.50
C GLU A 105 6.38 23.24 6.77
N GLU A 106 7.56 22.84 7.25
CA GLU A 106 7.81 21.47 7.70
C GLU A 106 8.21 21.41 9.18
N LYS A 107 7.68 20.42 9.89
CA LYS A 107 8.08 20.09 11.27
C LYS A 107 8.22 18.59 11.47
N VAL A 108 9.23 18.22 12.27
CA VAL A 108 9.35 16.87 12.85
C VAL A 108 9.14 16.99 14.35
N VAL A 109 8.23 16.19 14.89
CA VAL A 109 7.74 16.35 16.27
C VAL A 109 7.84 15.03 17.01
N TYR A 110 8.54 15.04 18.14
CA TYR A 110 8.52 13.94 19.09
C TYR A 110 7.33 14.08 20.03
N LEU A 111 6.47 13.07 20.07
CA LEU A 111 5.28 13.02 20.92
C LEU A 111 5.59 12.22 22.19
N PHE A 112 5.38 12.85 23.36
CA PHE A 112 5.48 12.19 24.65
C PHE A 112 4.25 11.28 24.85
N ASP A 113 4.30 10.38 25.84
CA ASP A 113 3.15 9.52 26.16
C ASP A 113 2.26 10.17 27.24
N PRO A 114 1.12 10.80 26.88
CA PRO A 114 0.21 11.40 27.86
C PRO A 114 -0.61 10.39 28.65
N VAL A 115 -0.72 9.15 28.18
CA VAL A 115 -1.53 8.09 28.80
C VAL A 115 -0.70 7.25 29.76
N GLY A 116 0.57 7.00 29.41
CA GLY A 116 1.47 6.10 30.13
C GLY A 116 1.39 4.64 29.68
N ALA A 117 0.48 4.32 28.74
CA ALA A 117 0.22 2.96 28.24
C ALA A 117 1.16 2.51 27.12
N SER A 118 1.91 3.42 26.50
CA SER A 118 2.85 3.09 25.41
C SER A 118 3.93 2.11 25.88
N ARG A 119 4.46 1.28 24.98
CA ARG A 119 5.48 0.26 25.31
C ARG A 119 6.91 0.79 25.33
N LYS A 120 7.05 2.11 25.42
CA LYS A 120 8.31 2.79 25.64
C LYS A 120 9.09 2.13 26.80
N ALA A 121 10.37 1.88 26.58
CA ALA A 121 11.25 1.34 27.61
C ALA A 121 11.23 2.22 28.87
N THR A 122 11.32 1.62 30.06
CA THR A 122 11.24 2.33 31.36
C THR A 122 12.21 3.51 31.44
N GLY A 123 13.45 3.35 30.95
CA GLY A 123 14.43 4.43 30.91
C GLY A 123 13.99 5.59 30.01
N MET A 124 13.34 5.31 28.88
CA MET A 124 12.79 6.34 28.00
C MET A 124 11.62 7.06 28.66
N LYS A 125 10.68 6.34 29.30
CA LYS A 125 9.59 6.96 30.08
C LYS A 125 10.12 7.87 31.19
N ALA A 126 11.18 7.46 31.89
CA ALA A 126 11.81 8.27 32.94
C ALA A 126 12.45 9.54 32.36
N PHE A 127 13.14 9.43 31.23
CA PHE A 127 13.73 10.57 30.52
C PHE A 127 12.67 11.56 30.03
N GLU A 128 11.56 11.08 29.46
CA GLU A 128 10.43 11.93 29.04
C GLU A 128 9.83 12.71 30.21
N LYS A 129 9.61 12.05 31.35
CA LYS A 129 9.10 12.70 32.57
C LYS A 129 10.01 13.84 33.06
N LEU A 130 11.33 13.69 32.91
CA LEU A 130 12.28 14.74 33.27
C LEU A 130 12.18 15.96 32.33
N LEU A 131 11.90 15.73 31.05
CA LEU A 131 11.77 16.79 30.04
C LEU A 131 10.41 17.49 30.06
N LEU A 132 9.37 16.84 30.60
CA LEU A 132 7.99 17.29 30.56
C LEU A 132 7.75 18.73 31.07
N PRO A 133 8.36 19.18 32.17
CA PRO A 133 8.18 20.56 32.66
C PRO A 133 8.59 21.64 31.66
N PHE A 134 9.39 21.29 30.65
CA PHE A 134 9.95 22.21 29.67
C PHE A 134 9.30 22.07 28.28
N ARG A 135 8.17 21.36 28.17
CA ARG A 135 7.56 21.01 26.88
C ARG A 135 6.05 21.29 26.89
N ARG A 136 5.60 22.12 25.95
CA ARG A 136 4.18 22.46 25.76
C ARG A 136 3.48 21.33 25.01
N ASP A 137 2.20 21.14 25.31
CA ASP A 137 1.31 20.18 24.63
C ASP A 137 1.84 18.74 24.53
N MET A 138 2.65 18.31 25.50
CA MET A 138 3.23 16.96 25.52
C MET A 138 4.03 16.62 24.25
N ALA A 139 4.73 17.60 23.65
CA ALA A 139 5.55 17.36 22.47
C ALA A 139 6.87 18.16 22.47
N ALA A 140 7.81 17.72 21.64
CA ALA A 140 9.05 18.43 21.34
C ALA A 140 9.26 18.50 19.82
N GLU A 141 9.21 19.72 19.27
CA GLU A 141 9.59 19.97 17.88
C GLU A 141 11.11 19.91 17.75
N LEU A 142 11.60 19.23 16.72
CA LEU A 142 13.03 19.20 16.42
C LEU A 142 13.46 20.59 15.93
N PRO A 143 14.58 21.15 16.44
CA PRO A 143 15.05 22.48 16.05
C PRO A 143 15.56 22.52 14.60
N TRP A 144 15.78 21.36 13.99
CA TRP A 144 16.29 21.22 12.63
C TRP A 144 15.82 19.90 12.02
N ILE A 145 15.46 19.97 10.73
CA ILE A 145 15.09 18.80 9.93
C ILE A 145 16.30 18.37 9.09
N PRO A 146 16.76 17.11 9.24
CA PRO A 146 17.84 16.57 8.42
C PRO A 146 17.57 16.71 6.92
N PRO A 147 18.58 16.98 6.07
CA PRO A 147 18.34 17.30 4.66
C PRO A 147 17.70 16.17 3.87
N PHE A 148 17.93 14.92 4.30
CA PHE A 148 17.31 13.73 3.69
C PHE A 148 15.82 13.57 4.05
N LEU A 149 15.34 14.20 5.13
CA LEU A 149 13.90 14.21 5.48
C LEU A 149 13.16 15.43 4.94
N ARG A 150 13.88 16.50 4.60
CA ARG A 150 13.30 17.75 4.13
C ARG A 150 12.66 17.57 2.75
N LYS A 151 11.42 18.04 2.63
CA LYS A 151 10.62 17.99 1.40
C LYS A 151 10.60 19.33 0.66
N GLU A 152 10.99 20.44 1.30
CA GLU A 152 11.12 21.76 0.69
C GLU A 152 12.35 21.87 -0.24
N PRO A 153 12.20 22.54 -1.41
CA PRO A 153 10.93 22.86 -2.05
C PRO A 153 10.23 21.58 -2.54
N GLY A 154 8.91 21.48 -2.35
CA GLY A 154 8.13 20.28 -2.68
C GLY A 154 6.63 20.54 -2.65
N MET A 155 5.83 19.52 -2.93
CA MET A 155 4.39 19.58 -3.10
C MET A 155 3.64 18.55 -2.23
N LEU A 156 2.39 18.89 -1.95
CA LEU A 156 1.37 18.02 -1.38
C LEU A 156 0.38 17.63 -2.47
N LEU A 157 -0.03 16.36 -2.49
CA LEU A 157 -0.99 15.83 -3.46
C LEU A 157 -2.00 14.90 -2.77
N SER A 158 -3.27 14.96 -3.18
CA SER A 158 -4.22 13.86 -2.96
C SER A 158 -4.00 12.80 -4.05
N MET A 159 -3.93 11.51 -3.68
CA MET A 159 -3.70 10.43 -4.64
C MET A 159 -4.87 10.34 -5.62
N GLY A 160 -6.10 10.32 -5.09
CA GLY A 160 -7.30 10.22 -5.92
C GLY A 160 -7.45 11.37 -6.91
N GLN A 161 -7.20 12.61 -6.47
CA GLN A 161 -7.22 13.78 -7.37
C GLN A 161 -6.10 13.74 -8.41
N PHE A 162 -4.88 13.37 -7.99
CA PHE A 162 -3.74 13.30 -8.88
C PHE A 162 -3.94 12.26 -9.99
N LEU A 163 -4.37 11.03 -9.64
CA LEU A 163 -4.64 9.97 -10.61
C LEU A 163 -5.81 10.31 -11.53
N SER A 164 -6.86 10.96 -11.02
CA SER A 164 -7.96 11.45 -11.87
C SER A 164 -7.47 12.46 -12.90
N TRP A 165 -6.65 13.42 -12.47
CA TRP A 165 -6.05 14.42 -13.36
C TRP A 165 -5.14 13.76 -14.41
N THR A 166 -4.23 12.87 -14.02
CA THR A 166 -3.35 12.20 -14.98
C THR A 166 -4.09 11.25 -15.91
N GLY A 167 -5.15 10.60 -15.45
CA GLY A 167 -5.96 9.70 -16.26
C GLY A 167 -6.74 10.42 -17.33
N ALA A 168 -7.30 11.60 -17.01
CA ALA A 168 -7.92 12.47 -17.99
C ALA A 168 -6.92 12.88 -19.10
N GLN A 169 -5.68 13.23 -18.73
CA GLN A 169 -4.63 13.56 -19.70
C GLN A 169 -4.27 12.35 -20.58
N ALA A 170 -4.11 11.17 -19.97
CA ALA A 170 -3.73 9.95 -20.70
C ALA A 170 -4.81 9.48 -21.69
N MET A 171 -6.09 9.56 -21.30
CA MET A 171 -7.21 9.15 -22.16
C MET A 171 -7.65 10.22 -23.15
N GLY A 172 -7.32 11.50 -22.93
CA GLY A 172 -7.77 12.62 -23.75
C GLY A 172 -7.36 12.54 -25.23
N SER A 173 -6.28 11.82 -25.55
CA SER A 173 -5.84 11.59 -26.94
C SER A 173 -6.53 10.41 -27.62
N GLY A 174 -7.22 9.55 -26.87
CA GLY A 174 -7.77 8.28 -27.34
C GLY A 174 -6.74 7.17 -27.62
N MET A 175 -5.45 7.42 -27.41
CA MET A 175 -4.37 6.44 -27.68
C MET A 175 -4.17 5.42 -26.54
N ALA A 176 -4.71 5.69 -25.36
CA ALA A 176 -4.77 4.75 -24.24
C ALA A 176 -6.19 4.62 -23.73
N GLN A 177 -6.54 3.41 -23.28
CA GLN A 177 -7.80 3.14 -22.63
C GLN A 177 -7.52 2.64 -21.21
N ILE A 178 -8.13 3.28 -20.23
CA ILE A 178 -8.06 2.86 -18.83
C ILE A 178 -9.44 2.31 -18.43
N TRP A 179 -9.46 1.04 -18.06
CA TRP A 179 -10.65 0.24 -17.75
C TRP A 179 -10.72 -0.05 -16.25
N PRO A 180 -11.39 0.80 -15.46
CA PRO A 180 -11.65 0.52 -14.06
C PRO A 180 -12.72 -0.58 -13.88
N GLY A 181 -12.80 -1.13 -12.67
CA GLY A 181 -13.73 -2.21 -12.29
C GLY A 181 -13.38 -3.57 -12.88
N MET A 182 -12.18 -3.72 -13.44
CA MET A 182 -11.73 -4.89 -14.21
C MET A 182 -10.48 -5.50 -13.56
N PRO A 183 -10.61 -6.24 -12.45
CA PRO A 183 -9.46 -6.87 -11.82
C PRO A 183 -8.81 -7.90 -12.75
N VAL A 184 -7.48 -7.92 -12.74
CA VAL A 184 -6.66 -8.88 -13.47
C VAL A 184 -6.25 -10.01 -12.53
N GLU A 185 -6.51 -11.25 -12.92
CA GLU A 185 -6.23 -12.45 -12.14
C GLU A 185 -4.75 -12.81 -12.15
N LYS A 186 -4.17 -12.95 -13.35
CA LYS A 186 -2.81 -13.46 -13.56
C LYS A 186 -2.25 -13.03 -14.92
N ALA A 187 -0.93 -13.16 -15.05
CA ALA A 187 -0.28 -13.17 -16.35
C ALA A 187 -0.59 -14.48 -17.11
N LEU A 188 -0.60 -14.41 -18.43
CA LEU A 188 -0.61 -15.57 -19.32
C LEU A 188 0.84 -15.90 -19.69
N THR A 189 1.28 -17.13 -19.45
CA THR A 189 2.65 -17.58 -19.75
C THR A 189 2.63 -18.75 -20.72
N GLU A 190 3.46 -18.68 -21.75
CA GLU A 190 3.73 -19.74 -22.73
C GLU A 190 5.26 -19.90 -22.85
N ASP A 191 5.80 -21.09 -22.57
CA ASP A 191 7.25 -21.37 -22.62
C ASP A 191 8.12 -20.31 -21.92
N ASP A 192 7.79 -19.98 -20.66
CA ASP A 192 8.42 -18.94 -19.83
C ASP A 192 8.27 -17.48 -20.34
N LYS A 193 7.58 -17.25 -21.45
CA LYS A 193 7.25 -15.92 -21.98
C LYS A 193 5.86 -15.49 -21.54
N VAL A 194 5.75 -14.26 -21.03
CA VAL A 194 4.44 -13.65 -20.77
C VAL A 194 3.84 -13.16 -22.09
N THR A 195 2.63 -13.61 -22.40
CA THR A 195 1.90 -13.33 -23.65
C THR A 195 0.67 -12.45 -23.44
N GLY A 196 0.41 -12.02 -22.21
CA GLY A 196 -0.75 -11.20 -21.88
C GLY A 196 -1.22 -11.39 -20.45
N VAL A 197 -2.51 -11.12 -20.21
CA VAL A 197 -3.15 -11.23 -18.90
C VAL A 197 -4.55 -11.82 -18.99
N ARG A 198 -5.02 -12.42 -17.89
CA ARG A 198 -6.40 -12.92 -17.73
C ARG A 198 -7.16 -12.04 -16.75
N LEU A 199 -8.34 -11.57 -17.14
CA LEU A 199 -9.27 -10.90 -16.24
C LEU A 199 -9.94 -11.90 -15.29
N VAL A 200 -10.43 -11.45 -14.14
CA VAL A 200 -11.13 -12.32 -13.18
C VAL A 200 -12.50 -12.74 -13.74
N ASP A 201 -12.88 -14.00 -13.51
CA ASP A 201 -14.21 -14.53 -13.85
C ASP A 201 -15.34 -13.78 -13.10
N GLN A 202 -16.49 -13.64 -13.76
CA GLN A 202 -17.67 -12.96 -13.25
C GLN A 202 -18.87 -13.91 -13.17
N GLY A 203 -19.88 -13.54 -12.39
CA GLY A 203 -21.06 -14.38 -12.17
C GLY A 203 -20.73 -15.67 -11.42
N VAL A 204 -19.82 -15.59 -10.44
CA VAL A 204 -19.45 -16.69 -9.54
C VAL A 204 -19.92 -16.43 -8.11
N ALA A 205 -20.15 -17.53 -7.38
CA ALA A 205 -20.36 -17.53 -5.95
C ALA A 205 -19.09 -17.09 -5.20
N ARG A 206 -19.21 -16.88 -3.88
CA ARG A 206 -18.08 -16.45 -3.02
C ARG A 206 -16.88 -17.41 -3.04
N ASP A 207 -17.12 -18.70 -3.27
CA ASP A 207 -16.07 -19.71 -3.39
C ASP A 207 -15.49 -19.84 -4.82
N GLY A 208 -16.04 -19.11 -5.80
CA GLY A 208 -15.67 -19.17 -7.21
C GLY A 208 -16.51 -20.13 -8.05
N THR A 209 -17.51 -20.79 -7.47
CA THR A 209 -18.40 -21.68 -8.23
C THR A 209 -19.21 -20.88 -9.26
N PRO A 210 -19.22 -21.27 -10.55
CA PRO A 210 -20.06 -20.62 -11.57
C PRO A 210 -21.55 -20.58 -11.22
N GLU A 211 -22.19 -19.42 -11.42
CA GLU A 211 -23.64 -19.21 -11.27
C GLU A 211 -24.32 -18.95 -12.62
N GLY A 212 -25.63 -18.67 -12.62
CA GLY A 212 -26.43 -18.56 -13.85
C GLY A 212 -26.00 -17.46 -14.82
N ALA A 213 -25.27 -16.45 -14.35
CA ALA A 213 -24.70 -15.36 -15.15
C ALA A 213 -23.17 -15.47 -15.31
N PHE A 214 -22.63 -16.69 -15.18
CA PHE A 214 -21.18 -16.93 -15.27
C PHE A 214 -20.61 -16.43 -16.61
N MET A 215 -19.55 -15.65 -16.52
CA MET A 215 -18.77 -15.19 -17.65
C MET A 215 -17.28 -15.41 -17.33
N PRO A 216 -16.58 -16.29 -18.08
CA PRO A 216 -15.15 -16.46 -17.90
C PRO A 216 -14.43 -15.15 -18.24
N GLY A 217 -13.46 -14.77 -17.41
CA GLY A 217 -12.67 -13.58 -17.60
C GLY A 217 -11.87 -13.63 -18.90
N MET A 218 -11.83 -12.52 -19.62
CA MET A 218 -11.21 -12.45 -20.94
C MET A 218 -9.69 -12.62 -20.87
N ASP A 219 -9.11 -13.29 -21.88
CA ASP A 219 -7.67 -13.30 -22.11
C ASP A 219 -7.28 -12.11 -23.01
N VAL A 220 -6.46 -11.21 -22.48
CA VAL A 220 -5.94 -10.05 -23.20
C VAL A 220 -4.50 -10.33 -23.57
N LYS A 221 -4.27 -10.70 -24.82
CA LYS A 221 -2.93 -10.99 -25.35
C LYS A 221 -2.21 -9.69 -25.69
N ALA A 222 -0.95 -9.60 -25.32
CA ALA A 222 -0.13 -8.42 -25.58
C ALA A 222 1.34 -8.79 -25.81
N GLN A 223 2.03 -7.96 -26.59
CA GLN A 223 3.48 -8.10 -26.76
C GLN A 223 4.25 -7.69 -25.51
N LEU A 224 3.71 -6.73 -24.75
CA LEU A 224 4.25 -6.28 -23.48
C LEU A 224 3.15 -6.21 -22.42
N THR A 225 3.37 -6.91 -21.31
CA THR A 225 2.61 -6.74 -20.07
C THR A 225 3.38 -5.84 -19.10
N VAL A 226 2.83 -4.67 -18.79
CA VAL A 226 3.36 -3.71 -17.82
C VAL A 226 2.68 -3.95 -16.47
N VAL A 227 3.45 -4.38 -15.48
CA VAL A 227 2.94 -4.75 -14.15
C VAL A 227 3.16 -3.58 -13.19
N GLY A 228 2.07 -2.87 -12.86
CA GLY A 228 2.01 -1.72 -11.96
C GLY A 228 0.97 -1.86 -10.85
N ASP A 229 0.65 -3.11 -10.47
CA ASP A 229 -0.44 -3.49 -9.56
C ASP A 229 -0.12 -3.30 -8.06
N GLY A 230 1.00 -2.62 -7.77
CA GLY A 230 1.41 -2.22 -6.44
C GLY A 230 1.91 -3.38 -5.55
N PRO A 231 2.16 -3.13 -4.26
CA PRO A 231 2.86 -4.08 -3.40
C PRO A 231 2.05 -5.34 -3.08
N VAL A 232 0.73 -5.29 -3.25
CA VAL A 232 -0.18 -6.41 -2.96
C VAL A 232 -0.87 -6.91 -4.23
N GLY A 233 -0.33 -6.57 -5.39
CA GLY A 233 -0.85 -6.97 -6.69
C GLY A 233 -0.80 -8.48 -6.91
N ALA A 234 -1.87 -9.04 -7.48
CA ALA A 234 -1.98 -10.47 -7.74
C ALA A 234 -1.03 -10.91 -8.86
N VAL A 235 -0.87 -10.09 -9.90
CA VAL A 235 -0.03 -10.42 -11.07
C VAL A 235 1.44 -10.35 -10.68
N GLY A 236 1.88 -9.28 -10.01
CA GLY A 236 3.26 -9.16 -9.54
C GLY A 236 3.68 -10.30 -8.61
N ARG A 237 2.79 -10.73 -7.70
CA ARG A 237 3.03 -11.92 -6.86
C ARG A 237 3.01 -13.22 -7.63
N GLY A 238 2.09 -13.40 -8.58
CA GLY A 238 2.03 -14.58 -9.45
C GLY A 238 3.34 -14.79 -10.19
N LEU A 239 3.88 -13.73 -10.78
CA LEU A 239 5.18 -13.76 -11.44
C LEU A 239 6.34 -14.05 -10.48
N ASN A 240 6.28 -13.64 -9.21
CA ASN A 240 7.29 -14.05 -8.21
C ASN A 240 7.21 -15.54 -7.90
N ASN A 241 6.00 -16.12 -7.87
CA ASN A 241 5.83 -17.55 -7.60
C ASN A 241 6.35 -18.39 -8.77
N GLU A 242 6.19 -17.91 -10.00
CA GLU A 242 6.62 -18.60 -11.22
C GLU A 242 8.13 -18.45 -11.47
N PHE A 243 8.65 -17.23 -11.46
CA PHE A 243 10.03 -16.93 -11.83
C PHE A 243 10.99 -16.78 -10.64
N GLY A 244 10.45 -16.77 -9.41
CA GLY A 244 11.22 -16.53 -8.19
C GLY A 244 11.61 -15.07 -7.99
N LEU A 245 12.50 -14.86 -7.00
CA LEU A 245 13.15 -13.58 -6.72
C LEU A 245 14.65 -13.68 -6.99
N PRO A 246 15.34 -12.55 -7.28
CA PRO A 246 16.79 -12.53 -7.33
C PRO A 246 17.41 -13.10 -6.05
N LYS A 247 18.54 -13.79 -6.19
CA LYS A 247 19.19 -14.47 -5.06
C LYS A 247 19.51 -13.48 -3.93
N GLY A 248 18.99 -13.78 -2.74
CA GLY A 248 19.19 -12.97 -1.53
C GLY A 248 18.08 -11.96 -1.25
N ASN A 249 17.22 -11.69 -2.23
CA ASN A 249 16.11 -10.76 -2.09
C ASN A 249 14.93 -11.43 -1.37
N HIS A 250 14.26 -10.67 -0.52
CA HIS A 250 13.08 -11.08 0.23
C HIS A 250 12.20 -9.87 0.54
N GLN A 251 10.92 -10.12 0.80
CA GLN A 251 9.92 -9.08 1.00
C GLN A 251 9.29 -9.21 2.40
N ARG A 252 10.09 -9.00 3.45
CA ARG A 252 9.67 -9.21 4.85
C ARG A 252 9.33 -7.91 5.57
N GLU A 253 9.86 -6.80 5.09
CA GLU A 253 9.64 -5.47 5.65
C GLU A 253 8.43 -4.83 4.98
N TRP A 254 7.40 -4.63 5.79
CA TRP A 254 6.14 -3.98 5.43
C TRP A 254 5.76 -2.92 6.45
N ALA A 255 4.81 -2.06 6.11
CA ALA A 255 4.00 -1.30 7.04
C ALA A 255 2.56 -1.24 6.55
N VAL A 256 1.58 -1.05 7.44
CA VAL A 256 0.23 -0.63 7.04
C VAL A 256 0.03 0.83 7.43
N GLY A 257 -0.23 1.66 6.43
CA GLY A 257 -0.67 3.04 6.62
C GLY A 257 -2.18 3.08 6.83
N MET A 258 -2.61 3.85 7.83
CA MET A 258 -4.01 4.18 8.09
C MET A 258 -4.17 5.69 7.99
N LYS A 259 -5.03 6.16 7.09
CA LYS A 259 -5.17 7.58 6.74
C LYS A 259 -6.62 8.04 6.90
N MET A 260 -6.78 9.30 7.28
CA MET A 260 -8.02 10.07 7.14
C MET A 260 -7.77 11.35 6.36
N VAL A 261 -8.81 11.79 5.66
CA VAL A 261 -8.98 13.18 5.20
C VAL A 261 -10.04 13.83 6.06
N VAL A 262 -9.75 15.01 6.57
CA VAL A 262 -10.59 15.70 7.56
C VAL A 262 -10.79 17.15 7.17
N ASP A 263 -11.99 17.69 7.42
CA ASP A 263 -12.19 19.13 7.52
C ASP A 263 -11.65 19.59 8.87
N LEU A 264 -10.70 20.52 8.83
CA LEU A 264 -10.15 21.17 10.01
C LEU A 264 -11.19 22.17 10.57
N PRO A 265 -11.29 22.30 11.90
CA PRO A 265 -12.20 23.26 12.52
C PRO A 265 -11.74 24.71 12.27
N GLU A 266 -12.67 25.67 12.34
CA GLU A 266 -12.41 27.10 12.07
C GLU A 266 -11.28 27.72 12.92
N HIS A 267 -11.05 27.21 14.13
CA HIS A 267 -9.99 27.69 15.02
C HIS A 267 -8.62 27.06 14.73
N CYS A 268 -8.51 26.17 13.74
CA CYS A 268 -7.23 25.58 13.36
C CYS A 268 -6.29 26.67 12.83
N GLY A 269 -5.11 26.77 13.43
CA GLY A 269 -4.10 27.77 13.05
C GLY A 269 -3.15 27.33 11.95
N LEU A 270 -3.17 26.06 11.52
CA LEU A 270 -2.26 25.55 10.50
C LEU A 270 -2.63 26.10 9.11
N LYS A 271 -1.63 26.29 8.24
CA LYS A 271 -1.81 26.89 6.91
C LYS A 271 -1.67 25.85 5.80
N PRO A 272 -2.29 26.04 4.62
CA PRO A 272 -2.03 25.19 3.47
C PRO A 272 -0.55 25.06 3.18
N GLY A 273 -0.09 23.83 2.90
CA GLY A 273 1.32 23.50 2.73
C GLY A 273 2.05 23.12 4.03
N THR A 274 1.39 23.15 5.19
CA THR A 274 1.98 22.68 6.45
C THR A 274 2.15 21.17 6.44
N VAL A 275 3.35 20.70 6.82
CA VAL A 275 3.74 19.29 6.89
C VAL A 275 4.24 18.96 8.28
N LEU A 276 3.53 18.08 8.97
CA LEU A 276 3.94 17.54 10.27
C LEU A 276 4.28 16.07 10.13
N HIS A 277 5.49 15.69 10.56
CA HIS A 277 5.87 14.30 10.80
C HIS A 277 6.05 14.08 12.30
N THR A 278 5.55 12.96 12.81
CA THR A 278 5.53 12.65 14.23
C THR A 278 6.14 11.29 14.52
N LEU A 279 6.76 11.17 15.69
CA LEU A 279 7.27 9.91 16.22
C LEU A 279 7.06 9.82 17.73
N GLY A 280 7.12 8.61 18.28
CA GLY A 280 7.16 8.35 19.72
C GLY A 280 5.82 7.95 20.34
N TYR A 281 4.70 8.44 19.84
CA TYR A 281 3.36 8.07 20.33
C TYR A 281 2.46 7.77 19.12
N PRO A 282 1.55 6.78 19.18
CA PRO A 282 1.09 6.02 20.35
C PRO A 282 2.05 4.93 20.83
N GLU A 283 2.82 4.35 19.92
CA GLU A 283 3.87 3.39 20.22
C GLU A 283 5.18 3.92 19.64
N PRO A 284 6.36 3.59 20.22
CA PRO A 284 7.62 4.14 19.77
C PRO A 284 7.89 3.83 18.29
N GLU A 285 7.41 2.69 17.78
CA GLU A 285 7.56 2.24 16.39
C GLU A 285 6.57 2.88 15.41
N ILE A 286 5.51 3.53 15.91
CA ILE A 286 4.48 4.11 15.07
C ILE A 286 4.87 5.54 14.69
N PHE A 287 4.99 5.78 13.39
CA PHE A 287 5.17 7.11 12.81
C PHE A 287 3.84 7.66 12.35
N GLY A 288 3.64 8.97 12.49
CA GLY A 288 2.43 9.64 12.04
C GLY A 288 2.71 10.89 11.22
N PHE A 289 1.72 11.35 10.49
CA PHE A 289 1.80 12.55 9.67
C PHE A 289 0.50 13.35 9.66
N LEU A 290 0.59 14.66 9.43
CA LEU A 290 -0.52 15.55 9.14
C LEU A 290 -0.08 16.59 8.12
N TYR A 291 -0.78 16.66 6.98
CA TYR A 291 -0.51 17.57 5.88
C TYR A 291 -1.75 18.40 5.59
N VAL A 292 -1.58 19.71 5.49
CA VAL A 292 -2.69 20.65 5.31
C VAL A 292 -2.79 21.06 3.85
N TYR A 293 -3.92 20.75 3.24
CA TYR A 293 -4.28 21.15 1.88
C TYR A 293 -4.98 22.54 1.89
N PRO A 294 -5.29 23.10 0.72
CA PRO A 294 -6.21 24.23 0.63
C PRO A 294 -7.58 23.96 1.27
N ASP A 295 -8.35 25.02 1.47
CA ASP A 295 -9.75 24.95 1.95
C ASP A 295 -9.95 24.29 3.32
N ASN A 296 -8.96 24.43 4.22
CA ASN A 296 -8.99 23.86 5.57
C ASN A 296 -9.17 22.34 5.60
N VAL A 297 -8.69 21.63 4.58
CA VAL A 297 -8.67 20.17 4.55
C VAL A 297 -7.31 19.67 4.99
N ALA A 298 -7.24 18.56 5.71
CA ALA A 298 -5.98 17.90 6.04
C ALA A 298 -6.02 16.40 5.77
N SER A 299 -4.89 15.87 5.30
CA SER A 299 -4.60 14.44 5.27
C SER A 299 -3.75 14.08 6.48
N LEU A 300 -4.19 13.11 7.28
CA LEU A 300 -3.48 12.66 8.46
C LEU A 300 -3.47 11.14 8.55
N GLY A 301 -2.49 10.57 9.24
CA GLY A 301 -2.41 9.13 9.36
C GLY A 301 -1.22 8.63 10.15
N ILE A 302 -1.20 7.32 10.34
CA ILE A 302 -0.10 6.60 11.00
C ILE A 302 0.34 5.38 10.21
N PHE A 303 1.55 4.92 10.46
CA PHE A 303 2.11 3.68 9.93
C PHE A 303 2.37 2.69 11.05
N VAL A 304 1.82 1.49 10.94
CA VAL A 304 2.13 0.36 11.83
C VAL A 304 3.08 -0.57 11.09
N PRO A 305 4.37 -0.59 11.45
CA PRO A 305 5.36 -1.37 10.72
C PRO A 305 5.29 -2.85 11.05
N SER A 306 5.75 -3.68 10.12
CA SER A 306 6.00 -5.12 10.29
C SER A 306 6.93 -5.42 11.44
N TRP A 307 7.77 -4.46 11.84
CA TRP A 307 8.68 -4.56 12.97
C TRP A 307 8.11 -4.19 14.35
N PHE A 308 6.81 -3.89 14.44
CA PHE A 308 6.07 -3.66 15.69
C PHE A 308 5.67 -4.99 16.39
N ASP A 309 6.51 -5.50 17.30
CA ASP A 309 6.32 -6.82 17.95
C ASP A 309 5.19 -6.83 18.98
N SER A 310 3.95 -6.90 18.50
CA SER A 310 2.74 -6.99 19.32
C SER A 310 1.76 -7.99 18.71
N PRO A 311 1.13 -8.88 19.50
CA PRO A 311 0.03 -9.72 19.03
C PRO A 311 -1.27 -8.93 18.80
N VAL A 312 -1.31 -7.66 19.22
CA VAL A 312 -2.43 -6.73 19.10
C VAL A 312 -2.00 -5.53 18.25
N ARG A 313 -2.30 -5.58 16.93
CA ARG A 313 -1.80 -4.63 15.91
C ARG A 313 -2.90 -3.79 15.25
N THR A 314 -3.87 -3.33 16.04
CA THR A 314 -4.96 -2.48 15.53
C THR A 314 -4.46 -1.10 15.10
N ALA A 315 -4.33 -0.88 13.79
CA ALA A 315 -3.92 0.42 13.28
C ALA A 315 -4.99 1.51 13.50
N TYR A 316 -6.27 1.17 13.47
CA TYR A 316 -7.36 2.15 13.58
C TYR A 316 -7.45 2.76 14.99
N ARG A 317 -7.39 1.92 16.02
CA ARG A 317 -7.43 2.42 17.41
C ARG A 317 -6.19 3.24 17.75
N TYR A 318 -5.02 2.84 17.28
CA TYR A 318 -3.80 3.64 17.42
C TYR A 318 -3.93 5.00 16.70
N LEU A 319 -4.55 5.06 15.52
CA LEU A 319 -4.79 6.33 14.81
C LEU A 319 -5.67 7.27 15.64
N GLN A 320 -6.77 6.77 16.21
CA GLN A 320 -7.67 7.54 17.08
C GLN A 320 -6.91 8.10 18.31
N HIS A 321 -6.10 7.26 18.98
CA HIS A 321 -5.25 7.71 20.09
C HIS A 321 -4.23 8.77 19.65
N TRP A 322 -3.59 8.58 18.50
CA TRP A 322 -2.64 9.53 17.92
C TRP A 322 -3.29 10.89 17.67
N MET A 323 -4.48 10.92 17.03
CA MET A 323 -5.23 12.16 16.77
C MET A 323 -5.54 12.93 18.07
N MET A 324 -5.88 12.21 19.14
CA MET A 324 -6.18 12.77 20.46
C MET A 324 -4.93 13.26 21.22
N HIS A 325 -3.72 13.06 20.72
CA HIS A 325 -2.52 13.57 21.37
C HIS A 325 -2.59 15.10 21.50
N PRO A 326 -2.29 15.73 22.66
CA PRO A 326 -2.55 17.16 22.90
C PRO A 326 -1.99 18.11 21.82
N TYR A 327 -0.79 17.83 21.32
CA TYR A 327 -0.16 18.58 20.22
C TYR A 327 -0.99 18.60 18.93
N LEU A 328 -1.68 17.51 18.60
CA LEU A 328 -2.49 17.38 17.39
C LEU A 328 -3.95 17.78 17.66
N TRP A 329 -4.48 17.38 18.81
CA TRP A 329 -5.86 17.59 19.19
C TRP A 329 -6.27 19.06 19.24
N LYS A 330 -5.34 19.97 19.60
CA LYS A 330 -5.59 21.42 19.54
C LYS A 330 -5.93 21.95 18.14
N HIS A 331 -5.56 21.21 17.09
CA HIS A 331 -5.86 21.53 15.70
C HIS A 331 -7.04 20.72 15.15
N LEU A 332 -7.33 19.55 15.73
CA LEU A 332 -8.31 18.60 15.21
C LEU A 332 -9.65 18.63 15.95
N ARG A 333 -9.69 19.07 17.22
CA ARG A 333 -10.89 19.00 18.05
C ARG A 333 -12.05 19.78 17.42
N GLY A 334 -13.13 19.09 17.09
CA GLY A 334 -14.29 19.68 16.42
C GLY A 334 -14.22 19.69 14.89
N GLY A 335 -13.18 19.09 14.30
CA GLY A 335 -13.13 18.75 12.88
C GLY A 335 -14.10 17.61 12.52
N THR A 336 -14.17 17.29 11.23
CA THR A 336 -15.06 16.23 10.71
C THR A 336 -14.28 15.33 9.75
N MET A 337 -14.42 14.02 9.88
CA MET A 337 -13.83 13.08 8.94
C MET A 337 -14.62 13.12 7.62
N ARG A 338 -13.91 13.29 6.51
CA ARG A 338 -14.47 13.22 5.15
C ARG A 338 -14.25 11.86 4.51
N SER A 339 -13.04 11.34 4.66
CA SER A 339 -12.66 10.06 4.09
C SER A 339 -11.67 9.33 4.97
N TRP A 340 -11.63 8.01 4.85
CA TRP A 340 -10.72 7.14 5.58
C TRP A 340 -10.31 5.96 4.71
N GLY A 341 -9.07 5.49 4.89
CA GLY A 341 -8.51 4.40 4.12
C GLY A 341 -7.27 3.78 4.74
N ALA A 342 -6.89 2.61 4.23
CA ALA A 342 -5.66 1.94 4.63
C ALA A 342 -4.97 1.27 3.45
N LYS A 343 -3.63 1.24 3.47
CA LYS A 343 -2.83 0.54 2.46
C LYS A 343 -1.51 0.05 3.05
N SER A 344 -1.14 -1.17 2.67
CA SER A 344 0.20 -1.68 2.99
C SER A 344 1.24 -1.10 2.05
N LEU A 345 2.40 -0.80 2.62
CA LEU A 345 3.63 -0.43 1.94
C LEU A 345 4.64 -1.58 2.08
N LEU A 346 5.30 -1.92 0.98
CA LEU A 346 6.44 -2.82 0.95
C LEU A 346 7.72 -2.00 1.24
N GLU A 347 8.11 -2.00 2.51
CA GLU A 347 9.30 -1.30 3.02
C GLU A 347 10.61 -2.04 2.72
N SER A 348 10.56 -3.20 2.07
CA SER A 348 11.77 -3.92 1.65
C SER A 348 12.54 -3.14 0.56
N GLY A 349 11.86 -2.25 -0.19
CA GLY A 349 12.48 -1.37 -1.18
C GLY A 349 13.45 -2.11 -2.11
N ARG A 350 14.64 -1.56 -2.30
CA ARG A 350 15.71 -2.14 -3.12
C ARG A 350 16.10 -3.58 -2.71
N ARG A 351 16.11 -3.88 -1.40
CA ARG A 351 16.48 -5.22 -0.90
C ARG A 351 15.48 -6.29 -1.33
N GLY A 352 14.21 -5.92 -1.45
CA GLY A 352 13.13 -6.80 -1.86
C GLY A 352 12.79 -6.71 -3.35
N GLU A 353 13.67 -6.12 -4.16
CA GLU A 353 13.43 -5.89 -5.59
C GLU A 353 13.25 -7.24 -6.33
N PRO A 354 12.14 -7.47 -7.04
CA PRO A 354 11.98 -8.66 -7.86
C PRO A 354 12.75 -8.54 -9.18
N PHE A 355 12.67 -9.55 -10.04
CA PHE A 355 13.07 -9.36 -11.44
C PHE A 355 12.23 -8.24 -12.06
N LEU A 356 12.90 -7.24 -12.65
CA LEU A 356 12.25 -6.07 -13.24
C LEU A 356 11.66 -6.36 -14.62
N THR A 357 12.18 -7.38 -15.30
CA THR A 357 11.96 -7.69 -16.70
C THR A 357 11.95 -9.20 -16.91
N GLY A 358 11.17 -9.63 -17.90
CA GLY A 358 11.23 -10.96 -18.49
C GLY A 358 10.74 -10.89 -19.94
N ASP A 359 10.65 -12.04 -20.61
CA ASP A 359 10.16 -12.05 -21.99
C ASP A 359 8.68 -11.65 -22.04
N GLY A 360 8.39 -10.52 -22.70
CA GLY A 360 7.04 -9.98 -22.83
C GLY A 360 6.50 -9.25 -21.60
N TRP A 361 7.31 -8.97 -20.57
CA TRP A 361 6.83 -8.22 -19.40
C TRP A 361 7.89 -7.36 -18.71
N ALA A 362 7.43 -6.29 -18.07
CA ALA A 362 8.24 -5.42 -17.22
C ALA A 362 7.44 -4.92 -16.01
N ARG A 363 8.12 -4.70 -14.89
CA ARG A 363 7.54 -4.22 -13.62
C ARG A 363 7.95 -2.79 -13.33
N ILE A 364 7.01 -2.03 -12.76
CA ILE A 364 7.20 -0.65 -12.32
C ILE A 364 6.54 -0.41 -10.97
N GLY A 365 6.82 0.74 -10.37
CA GLY A 365 6.22 1.18 -9.13
C GLY A 365 6.73 0.45 -7.89
N GLU A 366 5.96 0.54 -6.81
CA GLU A 366 6.33 -0.03 -5.52
C GLU A 366 6.60 -1.55 -5.59
N GLY A 367 5.82 -2.28 -6.40
CA GLY A 367 6.03 -3.71 -6.67
C GLY A 367 7.37 -4.04 -7.37
N SER A 368 8.10 -3.02 -7.84
CA SER A 368 9.45 -3.11 -8.41
C SER A 368 10.55 -2.60 -7.45
N GLY A 369 10.26 -2.46 -6.15
CA GLY A 369 11.26 -2.12 -5.13
C GLY A 369 11.66 -0.64 -5.08
N THR A 370 10.78 0.27 -5.50
CA THR A 370 11.09 1.72 -5.58
C THR A 370 10.88 2.50 -4.28
N THR A 371 10.35 1.87 -3.22
CA THR A 371 10.09 2.54 -1.94
C THR A 371 11.38 3.04 -1.31
N ASN A 372 11.44 4.35 -1.05
CA ASN A 372 12.54 4.97 -0.30
C ASN A 372 12.16 5.07 1.19
N VAL A 373 12.56 4.06 1.95
CA VAL A 373 12.23 3.96 3.38
C VAL A 373 12.97 4.94 4.28
N LEU A 374 14.05 5.54 3.79
CA LEU A 374 14.81 6.55 4.53
C LEU A 374 14.05 7.88 4.54
N THR A 375 13.50 8.27 3.40
CA THR A 375 12.80 9.56 3.22
C THR A 375 11.29 9.43 3.39
N GLY A 376 10.77 8.20 3.50
CA GLY A 376 9.33 7.92 3.55
C GLY A 376 8.63 8.33 2.25
N SER A 377 9.31 8.25 1.10
CA SER A 377 8.75 8.54 -0.22
C SER A 377 8.64 7.29 -1.09
N GLY A 378 7.72 7.33 -2.04
CA GLY A 378 7.47 6.22 -2.95
C GLY A 378 6.65 6.61 -4.18
N VAL A 379 5.86 7.69 -4.13
CA VAL A 379 5.00 8.10 -5.26
C VAL A 379 5.79 8.63 -6.44
N ASP A 380 6.72 9.55 -6.20
CA ASP A 380 7.55 10.14 -7.27
C ASP A 380 8.56 9.12 -7.81
N GLU A 381 9.04 8.24 -6.93
CA GLU A 381 9.89 7.09 -7.26
C GLU A 381 9.14 6.08 -8.14
N ALA A 382 7.91 5.73 -7.76
CA ALA A 382 7.05 4.86 -8.55
C ALA A 382 6.74 5.49 -9.92
N TRP A 383 6.34 6.77 -9.94
CA TRP A 383 6.14 7.55 -11.18
C TRP A 383 7.36 7.48 -12.10
N THR A 384 8.54 7.76 -11.53
CA THR A 384 9.81 7.78 -12.28
C THR A 384 10.15 6.42 -12.89
N SER A 385 9.89 5.32 -12.18
CA SER A 385 10.10 3.98 -12.76
C SER A 385 9.19 3.72 -13.97
N GLY A 386 7.96 4.25 -13.95
CA GLY A 386 7.05 4.24 -15.09
C GLY A 386 7.58 5.06 -16.27
N VAL A 387 8.04 6.29 -16.01
CA VAL A 387 8.66 7.16 -17.02
C VAL A 387 9.84 6.47 -17.71
N GLN A 388 10.71 5.83 -16.92
CA GLN A 388 11.88 5.12 -17.43
C GLN A 388 11.51 3.94 -18.33
N LEU A 389 10.45 3.19 -17.99
CA LEU A 389 9.92 2.13 -18.84
C LEU A 389 9.27 2.70 -20.09
N GLY A 390 8.51 3.80 -19.99
CA GLY A 390 7.88 4.48 -21.12
C GLY A 390 8.91 4.89 -22.17
N GLN A 391 10.00 5.52 -21.73
CA GLN A 391 11.15 5.84 -22.59
C GLN A 391 11.76 4.58 -23.23
N ALA A 392 11.82 3.45 -22.52
CA ALA A 392 12.47 2.23 -23.00
C ALA A 392 11.62 1.56 -24.09
N VAL A 393 10.31 1.53 -23.87
CA VAL A 393 9.34 1.02 -24.83
C VAL A 393 9.38 1.85 -26.12
N LEU A 394 9.39 3.18 -26.00
CA LEU A 394 9.53 4.07 -27.17
C LEU A 394 10.82 3.80 -27.95
N ASP A 395 11.95 3.62 -27.26
CA ASP A 395 13.24 3.33 -27.90
C ASP A 395 13.23 1.98 -28.64
N LEU A 396 12.61 0.96 -28.06
CA LEU A 396 12.50 -0.36 -28.67
C LEU A 396 11.55 -0.33 -29.88
N MET A 397 10.39 0.32 -29.75
CA MET A 397 9.42 0.49 -30.84
C MET A 397 10.03 1.20 -32.05
N ARG A 398 10.71 2.34 -31.83
CA ARG A 398 11.38 3.10 -32.92
C ARG A 398 12.48 2.30 -33.63
N LYS A 399 13.11 1.36 -32.93
CA LYS A 399 14.15 0.48 -33.48
C LYS A 399 13.60 -0.81 -34.07
N GLY A 400 12.28 -1.02 -34.04
CA GLY A 400 11.65 -2.27 -34.48
C GLY A 400 12.12 -3.49 -33.69
N ARG A 401 12.37 -3.33 -32.39
CA ARG A 401 12.87 -4.39 -31.50
C ARG A 401 11.73 -4.97 -30.67
N ASP A 402 11.71 -6.29 -30.53
CA ASP A 402 10.73 -6.96 -29.69
C ASP A 402 11.01 -6.78 -28.19
N PHE A 403 9.97 -6.95 -27.37
CA PHE A 403 10.04 -6.84 -25.91
C PHE A 403 10.56 -8.13 -25.24
N THR A 404 11.70 -8.65 -25.73
CA THR A 404 12.40 -9.74 -25.05
C THR A 404 13.07 -9.25 -23.77
N LYS A 405 13.36 -10.17 -22.86
CA LYS A 405 14.05 -9.89 -21.61
C LYS A 405 15.35 -9.10 -21.85
N ASP A 406 16.19 -9.55 -22.78
CA ASP A 406 17.48 -8.90 -23.07
C ASP A 406 17.30 -7.46 -23.58
N ASN A 407 16.33 -7.24 -24.47
CA ASN A 407 16.05 -5.90 -24.98
C ASN A 407 15.52 -4.98 -23.87
N LEU A 408 14.64 -5.48 -23.01
CA LEU A 408 14.12 -4.75 -21.85
C LEU A 408 15.20 -4.51 -20.79
N ASP A 409 16.12 -5.44 -20.57
CA ASP A 409 17.25 -5.25 -19.66
C ASP A 409 18.16 -4.11 -20.11
N ILE A 410 18.48 -4.07 -21.40
CA ILE A 410 19.33 -3.04 -21.98
C ILE A 410 18.61 -1.68 -21.99
N ALA A 411 17.33 -1.64 -22.35
CA ALA A 411 16.60 -0.39 -22.52
C ALA A 411 16.03 0.18 -21.21
N TYR A 412 15.50 -0.67 -20.34
CA TYR A 412 14.83 -0.29 -19.09
C TYR A 412 15.69 -0.57 -17.84
N ALA A 413 16.11 -1.81 -17.60
CA ALA A 413 16.80 -2.14 -16.34
C ALA A 413 18.13 -1.38 -16.21
N ALA A 414 18.91 -1.27 -17.29
CA ALA A 414 20.14 -0.47 -17.29
C ALA A 414 19.87 1.02 -17.03
N ARG A 415 18.81 1.59 -17.62
CA ARG A 415 18.37 2.97 -17.35
C ARG A 415 17.97 3.14 -15.88
N ARG A 416 17.22 2.18 -15.33
CA ARG A 416 16.81 2.16 -13.92
C ARG A 416 18.02 2.16 -13.00
N ARG A 417 19.07 1.37 -13.30
CA ARG A 417 20.32 1.30 -12.53
C ARG A 417 21.20 2.54 -12.64
N ALA A 418 21.19 3.24 -13.77
CA ALA A 418 21.96 4.46 -13.99
C ALA A 418 21.26 5.73 -13.49
N SER A 419 20.10 5.60 -12.83
CA SER A 419 19.26 6.72 -12.45
C SER A 419 19.45 7.13 -10.98
N TRP A 420 19.03 8.35 -10.69
CA TRP A 420 18.94 8.85 -9.32
C TRP A 420 18.07 7.99 -8.40
N LEU A 421 17.07 7.33 -8.97
CA LEU A 421 16.19 6.44 -8.23
C LEU A 421 16.99 5.25 -7.69
N GLU A 422 17.99 4.76 -8.42
CA GLU A 422 18.92 3.74 -7.91
C GLU A 422 19.89 4.32 -6.88
N GLU A 423 20.42 5.52 -7.14
CA GLU A 423 21.35 6.18 -6.20
C GLU A 423 20.73 6.37 -4.82
N GLU A 424 19.46 6.77 -4.75
CA GLU A 424 18.74 6.95 -3.48
C GLU A 424 18.22 5.63 -2.90
N SER A 425 17.89 4.64 -3.73
CA SER A 425 17.49 3.31 -3.26
C SER A 425 18.66 2.58 -2.57
N VAL A 426 19.89 2.74 -3.06
CA VAL A 426 21.12 2.24 -2.41
C VAL A 426 21.33 2.89 -1.05
N GLN A 427 21.07 4.20 -0.94
CA GLN A 427 21.21 4.94 0.33
C GLN A 427 20.20 4.46 1.38
N SER A 428 18.98 4.13 0.95
CA SER A 428 17.87 3.76 1.82
C SER A 428 17.79 2.27 2.17
N GLU A 429 18.45 1.41 1.39
CA GLU A 429 18.36 -0.06 1.47
C GLU A 429 18.50 -0.64 2.89
N LYS A 430 19.32 -0.02 3.74
CA LYS A 430 19.60 -0.49 5.12
C LYS A 430 19.14 0.48 6.20
N ALA A 431 18.43 1.54 5.82
CA ALA A 431 18.05 2.61 6.75
C ALA A 431 17.12 2.14 7.87
N ARG A 432 16.38 1.05 7.66
CA ARG A 432 15.43 0.50 8.66
C ARG A 432 15.95 -0.69 9.46
N ASP A 433 17.16 -1.19 9.20
CA ASP A 433 17.67 -2.41 9.83
C ASP A 433 17.80 -2.31 11.35
N GLY A 434 18.18 -1.14 11.84
CA GLY A 434 18.34 -0.90 13.27
C GLY A 434 17.03 -1.06 14.05
N PHE A 435 15.88 -0.90 13.40
CA PHE A 435 14.57 -1.03 14.04
C PHE A 435 14.27 -2.48 14.45
N GLN A 436 14.94 -3.47 13.84
CA GLN A 436 14.83 -4.88 14.27
C GLN A 436 15.38 -5.13 15.69
N LYS A 437 16.13 -4.16 16.25
CA LYS A 437 16.66 -4.21 17.63
C LYS A 437 15.95 -3.21 18.57
N GLY A 438 15.01 -2.42 18.05
CA GLY A 438 14.25 -1.43 18.80
C GLY A 438 14.37 -0.01 18.25
N MET A 439 13.57 0.90 18.81
CA MET A 439 13.40 2.26 18.31
C MET A 439 14.70 3.10 18.34
N VAL A 440 15.48 3.02 19.41
CA VAL A 440 16.72 3.83 19.56
C VAL A 440 17.77 3.40 18.54
N SER A 441 18.02 2.10 18.40
CA SER A 441 18.92 1.57 17.37
C SER A 441 18.40 1.86 15.95
N GLY A 442 17.09 1.84 15.76
CA GLY A 442 16.44 2.23 14.51
C GLY A 442 16.73 3.67 14.12
N LEU A 443 16.44 4.62 14.99
CA LEU A 443 16.70 6.05 14.75
C LEU A 443 18.20 6.34 14.53
N MET A 444 19.08 5.73 15.32
CA MET A 444 20.53 5.86 15.12
C MET A 444 20.98 5.29 13.77
N GLY A 445 20.48 4.10 13.41
CA GLY A 445 20.79 3.45 12.14
C GLY A 445 20.32 4.29 10.95
N MET A 446 19.09 4.78 11.01
CA MET A 446 18.50 5.66 10.00
C MET A 446 19.28 6.98 9.86
N ALA A 447 19.65 7.62 10.97
CA ALA A 447 20.46 8.83 10.94
C ALA A 447 21.85 8.58 10.32
N LEU A 448 22.49 7.46 10.69
CA LEU A 448 23.78 7.06 10.15
C LEU A 448 23.70 6.81 8.65
N SER A 449 22.68 6.10 8.17
CA SER A 449 22.46 5.86 6.74
C SER A 449 22.18 7.17 5.99
N GLY A 450 21.34 8.06 6.52
CA GLY A 450 21.06 9.34 5.88
C GLY A 450 22.27 10.27 5.81
N LEU A 451 23.04 10.39 6.89
CA LEU A 451 24.22 11.27 6.95
C LEU A 451 25.40 10.76 6.12
N THR A 452 25.48 9.44 5.90
CA THR A 452 26.61 8.80 5.22
C THR A 452 26.25 8.27 3.82
N LYS A 453 25.06 8.63 3.31
CA LYS A 453 24.55 8.15 2.02
C LYS A 453 24.61 6.62 1.92
N GLY A 454 24.14 5.93 2.96
CA GLY A 454 24.07 4.48 3.03
C GLY A 454 25.39 3.76 3.34
N ALA A 455 26.53 4.46 3.42
CA ALA A 455 27.83 3.84 3.68
C ALA A 455 27.89 3.14 5.04
N PHE A 456 27.20 3.69 6.04
CA PHE A 456 27.12 3.13 7.38
C PHE A 456 25.65 2.93 7.80
N ASN A 457 25.39 1.85 8.53
CA ASN A 457 24.07 1.49 9.06
C ASN A 457 24.23 0.65 10.34
N LEU A 458 23.13 0.48 11.07
CA LEU A 458 23.05 -0.49 12.16
C LEU A 458 22.26 -1.70 11.69
N SER A 459 22.92 -2.84 11.57
CA SER A 459 22.29 -4.06 11.06
C SER A 459 21.36 -4.72 12.08
N GLY A 460 20.37 -5.45 11.56
CA GLY A 460 19.47 -6.30 12.33
C GLY A 460 18.89 -7.39 11.43
N PRO A 461 18.64 -8.61 11.95
CA PRO A 461 18.11 -9.70 11.13
C PRO A 461 16.67 -9.40 10.73
N GLN A 462 16.39 -9.49 9.43
CA GLN A 462 15.02 -9.41 8.91
C GLN A 462 14.31 -10.73 9.15
N LYS A 463 13.46 -10.73 10.15
CA LYS A 463 12.71 -11.90 10.60
C LYS A 463 11.38 -11.99 9.85
N ARG A 464 10.88 -13.21 9.70
CA ARG A 464 9.53 -13.47 9.21
C ARG A 464 8.51 -13.20 10.30
N VAL A 465 7.26 -12.98 9.93
CA VAL A 465 6.24 -12.56 10.91
C VAL A 465 6.05 -13.56 12.06
N TYR A 466 6.06 -14.86 11.80
CA TYR A 466 5.90 -15.90 12.83
C TYR A 466 7.12 -16.05 13.75
N GLU A 467 8.28 -15.49 13.38
CA GLU A 467 9.49 -15.44 14.22
C GLU A 467 9.51 -14.20 15.13
N ARG A 468 8.56 -13.27 14.95
CA ARG A 468 8.53 -11.95 15.58
C ARG A 468 7.39 -11.78 16.57
N ILE A 469 6.19 -12.21 16.20
CA ILE A 469 5.00 -11.96 17.01
C ILE A 469 4.96 -12.94 18.19
N PRO A 470 5.04 -12.45 19.45
CA PRO A 470 4.93 -13.32 20.62
C PRO A 470 3.50 -13.82 20.81
N THR A 471 3.33 -14.87 21.61
CA THR A 471 1.98 -15.28 22.04
C THR A 471 1.34 -14.21 22.93
N LEU A 472 0.01 -14.21 23.03
CA LEU A 472 -0.72 -13.30 23.91
C LEU A 472 -0.28 -13.49 25.37
N GLU A 473 -0.13 -14.74 25.81
CA GLU A 473 0.29 -15.11 27.15
C GLU A 473 1.70 -14.61 27.47
N GLU A 474 2.67 -14.76 26.57
CA GLU A 474 4.03 -14.23 26.76
C GLU A 474 4.04 -12.71 26.81
N TYR A 475 3.27 -12.06 25.94
CA TYR A 475 3.25 -10.62 25.81
C TYR A 475 2.60 -9.94 27.02
N TYR A 476 1.47 -10.46 27.49
CA TYR A 476 0.69 -9.86 28.58
C TYR A 476 1.04 -10.42 29.97
N ARG A 477 2.05 -11.28 30.10
CA ARG A 477 2.38 -11.99 31.36
C ARG A 477 2.53 -11.13 32.62
N HIS A 478 2.90 -9.86 32.47
CA HIS A 478 3.09 -8.91 33.58
C HIS A 478 1.90 -7.96 33.79
N ILE A 479 0.87 -8.08 32.95
CA ILE A 479 -0.32 -7.22 32.94
C ILE A 479 -1.56 -8.05 33.29
N LEU A 480 -1.70 -9.24 32.71
CA LEU A 480 -2.87 -10.11 32.84
C LEU A 480 -2.46 -11.55 33.19
N PRO A 481 -3.18 -12.22 34.11
CA PRO A 481 -3.03 -13.66 34.31
C PRO A 481 -3.42 -14.46 33.05
N ALA A 482 -2.76 -15.58 32.79
CA ALA A 482 -3.06 -16.43 31.63
C ALA A 482 -4.53 -16.89 31.55
N GLY A 483 -5.15 -17.19 32.71
CA GLY A 483 -6.57 -17.55 32.78
C GLY A 483 -7.51 -16.43 32.31
N GLU A 484 -7.13 -15.17 32.54
CA GLU A 484 -7.89 -14.03 32.08
C GLU A 484 -7.76 -13.82 30.56
N ILE A 485 -6.56 -14.02 30.01
CA ILE A 485 -6.33 -13.99 28.55
C ILE A 485 -7.18 -15.05 27.85
N MET A 486 -7.25 -16.27 28.42
CA MET A 486 -8.11 -17.34 27.88
C MET A 486 -9.59 -16.94 27.89
N ARG A 487 -10.08 -16.34 28.98
CA ARG A 487 -11.47 -15.86 29.05
C ARG A 487 -11.76 -14.77 28.03
N ILE A 488 -10.88 -13.78 27.89
CA ILE A 488 -11.02 -12.70 26.89
C ILE A 488 -11.07 -13.31 25.48
N ARG A 489 -10.18 -14.26 25.18
CA ARG A 489 -10.16 -14.94 23.87
C ARG A 489 -11.48 -15.64 23.57
N GLU A 490 -12.01 -16.39 24.53
CA GLU A 490 -13.27 -17.14 24.36
C GLU A 490 -14.48 -16.19 24.20
N GLU A 491 -14.52 -15.13 25.01
CA GLU A 491 -15.58 -14.12 24.94
C GLU A 491 -15.56 -13.39 23.58
N CYS A 492 -14.37 -12.95 23.12
CA CYS A 492 -14.21 -12.32 21.83
C CYS A 492 -14.60 -13.26 20.68
N LYS A 493 -14.16 -14.54 20.73
CA LYS A 493 -14.51 -15.55 19.73
C LYS A 493 -16.03 -15.77 19.66
N THR A 494 -16.67 -15.98 20.81
CA THR A 494 -18.13 -16.18 20.90
C THR A 494 -18.90 -15.01 20.29
N ASN A 495 -18.41 -13.79 20.48
CA ASN A 495 -19.04 -12.57 19.97
C ASN A 495 -18.55 -12.16 18.57
N GLY A 496 -17.64 -12.92 17.93
CA GLY A 496 -17.07 -12.57 16.63
C GLY A 496 -16.22 -11.28 16.63
N ARG A 497 -15.72 -10.84 17.79
CA ARG A 497 -15.01 -9.55 17.97
C ARG A 497 -13.49 -9.72 18.00
N PRO A 498 -12.72 -8.69 17.61
CA PRO A 498 -11.28 -8.68 17.84
C PRO A 498 -10.94 -8.57 19.34
N LEU A 499 -9.70 -8.92 19.69
CA LEU A 499 -9.15 -8.89 21.04
C LEU A 499 -8.62 -7.51 21.44
N HIS A 500 -8.23 -6.67 20.47
CA HIS A 500 -7.51 -5.43 20.77
C HIS A 500 -8.26 -4.48 21.70
N ASP A 501 -9.59 -4.41 21.60
CA ASP A 501 -10.38 -3.52 22.45
C ASP A 501 -10.13 -3.81 23.93
N THR A 502 -10.44 -5.04 24.34
CA THR A 502 -10.31 -5.49 25.72
C THR A 502 -8.85 -5.52 26.16
N LEU A 503 -7.94 -6.08 25.36
CA LEU A 503 -6.54 -6.24 25.76
C LEU A 503 -5.82 -4.90 25.91
N MET A 504 -6.07 -3.92 25.05
CA MET A 504 -5.47 -2.60 25.18
C MET A 504 -6.03 -1.85 26.39
N GLU A 505 -7.33 -1.94 26.67
CA GLU A 505 -7.93 -1.35 27.88
C GLU A 505 -7.30 -1.90 29.15
N ARG A 506 -7.11 -3.23 29.21
CA ARG A 506 -6.40 -3.87 30.33
C ARG A 506 -4.93 -3.48 30.43
N ALA A 507 -4.31 -3.12 29.31
CA ALA A 507 -2.96 -2.57 29.28
C ALA A 507 -2.89 -1.07 29.64
N GLY A 508 -4.02 -0.44 29.96
CA GLY A 508 -4.09 0.96 30.41
C GLY A 508 -4.41 1.97 29.30
N TRP A 509 -4.72 1.53 28.08
CA TRP A 509 -5.20 2.42 27.03
C TRP A 509 -6.63 2.87 27.33
N PRO A 510 -6.95 4.18 27.29
CA PRO A 510 -8.31 4.63 27.52
C PRO A 510 -9.23 4.17 26.38
N SER A 511 -10.54 4.15 26.65
CA SER A 511 -11.54 4.05 25.59
C SER A 511 -11.52 5.31 24.74
N ILE A 512 -11.89 5.18 23.47
CA ILE A 512 -12.04 6.34 22.58
C ILE A 512 -13.38 7.01 22.86
N PRO A 513 -13.43 8.30 23.22
CA PRO A 513 -14.66 9.03 23.44
C PRO A 513 -15.26 9.43 22.09
N TYR A 514 -16.06 8.55 21.49
CA TYR A 514 -16.65 8.82 20.18
C TYR A 514 -17.52 10.09 20.19
N ASP A 515 -17.30 10.98 19.21
CA ASP A 515 -18.02 12.24 19.01
C ASP A 515 -18.92 12.23 17.77
N GLY A 516 -18.92 11.12 17.01
CA GLY A 516 -19.75 10.94 15.81
C GLY A 516 -19.30 11.75 14.60
N LYS A 517 -18.18 12.47 14.68
CA LYS A 517 -17.65 13.31 13.58
C LYS A 517 -16.24 12.91 13.18
N LEU A 518 -15.35 12.81 14.14
CA LEU A 518 -13.92 12.57 13.94
C LEU A 518 -13.44 11.37 14.76
N LEU A 519 -13.87 11.32 16.02
CA LEU A 519 -13.71 10.15 16.86
C LEU A 519 -14.94 9.26 16.66
N VAL A 520 -14.80 8.21 15.87
CA VAL A 520 -15.91 7.32 15.51
C VAL A 520 -15.47 5.86 15.64
N SER A 521 -16.44 4.94 15.64
CA SER A 521 -16.10 3.52 15.60
C SER A 521 -15.46 3.17 14.24
N HIS A 522 -14.75 2.05 14.19
CA HIS A 522 -14.10 1.63 12.96
C HIS A 522 -15.12 1.32 11.84
N GLN A 523 -16.27 0.74 12.18
CA GLN A 523 -17.38 0.53 11.23
C GLN A 523 -18.00 1.85 10.77
N ASP A 524 -18.15 2.84 11.67
CA ASP A 524 -18.65 4.15 11.27
C ASP A 524 -17.66 4.87 10.35
N ALA A 525 -16.35 4.74 10.58
CA ALA A 525 -15.35 5.30 9.67
C ALA A 525 -15.41 4.66 8.27
N LEU A 526 -15.61 3.34 8.21
CA LEU A 526 -15.87 2.65 6.95
C LEU A 526 -17.14 3.21 6.29
N LEU A 527 -18.26 3.30 7.02
CA LEU A 527 -19.53 3.77 6.47
C LEU A 527 -19.49 5.25 6.02
N MET A 528 -18.89 6.13 6.82
CA MET A 528 -18.88 7.58 6.59
C MET A 528 -17.82 7.98 5.56
N GLY A 529 -16.62 7.41 5.65
CA GLY A 529 -15.44 7.88 4.93
C GLY A 529 -14.80 6.86 3.99
N GLY A 530 -15.15 5.58 4.10
CA GLY A 530 -14.61 4.48 3.31
C GLY A 530 -15.64 3.97 2.30
N LYS A 531 -15.63 4.51 1.08
CA LYS A 531 -16.47 3.95 0.00
C LYS A 531 -15.89 2.62 -0.47
N VAL A 532 -15.99 1.58 0.34
CA VAL A 532 -15.67 0.24 -0.13
C VAL A 532 -16.75 -0.14 -1.11
N GLN A 533 -16.35 -0.30 -2.36
CA GLN A 533 -17.18 -0.97 -3.34
C GLN A 533 -16.75 -2.43 -3.38
N ALA A 534 -17.68 -3.34 -3.63
CA ALA A 534 -17.38 -4.75 -3.82
C ALA A 534 -18.45 -5.33 -4.76
N ASN A 535 -18.19 -5.22 -6.06
CA ASN A 535 -19.13 -5.70 -7.07
C ASN A 535 -19.46 -7.18 -6.83
N PRO A 536 -20.74 -7.57 -6.91
CA PRO A 536 -21.16 -8.97 -6.78
C PRO A 536 -20.65 -9.79 -7.97
N GLY A 537 -20.79 -11.12 -7.88
CA GLY A 537 -20.39 -12.02 -8.96
C GLY A 537 -18.89 -12.29 -9.08
N PHE A 538 -18.08 -11.84 -8.11
CA PHE A 538 -16.67 -12.23 -8.00
C PHE A 538 -16.47 -13.18 -6.83
N ALA A 539 -15.41 -14.00 -6.86
CA ALA A 539 -15.04 -14.84 -5.74
C ALA A 539 -14.42 -14.01 -4.59
N ASP A 540 -14.39 -14.59 -3.40
CA ASP A 540 -13.69 -14.00 -2.26
C ASP A 540 -12.18 -14.01 -2.51
N HIS A 541 -11.59 -12.83 -2.34
CA HIS A 541 -10.18 -12.57 -2.65
C HIS A 541 -9.25 -12.71 -1.45
N VAL A 542 -9.78 -13.02 -0.27
CA VAL A 542 -8.99 -13.40 0.90
C VAL A 542 -9.42 -14.79 1.32
N ARG A 543 -8.48 -15.73 1.35
CA ARG A 543 -8.72 -17.13 1.70
C ARG A 543 -7.70 -17.61 2.73
N PHE A 544 -8.10 -18.57 3.55
CA PHE A 544 -7.24 -19.20 4.55
C PHE A 544 -6.90 -20.62 4.07
N LEU A 545 -5.63 -20.86 3.75
CA LEU A 545 -5.20 -22.03 2.97
C LEU A 545 -5.22 -23.34 3.77
N ASP A 546 -4.71 -23.32 5.01
CA ASP A 546 -4.72 -24.44 5.95
C ASP A 546 -5.69 -24.15 7.12
N PRO A 547 -6.89 -24.75 7.12
CA PRO A 547 -7.83 -24.67 8.23
C PRO A 547 -7.28 -25.24 9.56
N GLN A 548 -6.39 -26.22 9.52
CA GLN A 548 -5.79 -26.80 10.71
C GLN A 548 -4.77 -25.85 11.35
N ALA A 549 -4.03 -25.09 10.55
CA ALA A 549 -3.20 -24.00 11.06
C ALA A 549 -4.06 -22.92 11.73
N CYS A 550 -5.21 -22.56 11.15
CA CYS A 550 -6.17 -21.66 11.79
C CYS A 550 -6.69 -22.23 13.13
N ALA A 551 -6.99 -23.53 13.21
CA ALA A 551 -7.45 -24.19 14.43
C ALA A 551 -6.43 -24.16 15.58
N ARG A 552 -5.13 -24.19 15.25
CA ARG A 552 -4.03 -24.09 16.22
C ARG A 552 -3.67 -22.64 16.57
N CYS A 553 -4.09 -21.67 15.75
CA CYS A 553 -3.78 -20.27 15.93
C CYS A 553 -4.52 -19.69 17.15
N ARG A 554 -3.77 -19.12 18.09
CA ARG A 554 -4.31 -18.48 19.30
C ARG A 554 -4.25 -16.97 19.29
N THR A 555 -3.64 -16.39 18.25
CA THR A 555 -3.38 -14.96 18.14
C THR A 555 -4.41 -14.24 17.26
N ASN A 556 -4.92 -14.91 16.21
CA ASN A 556 -5.85 -14.34 15.24
C ASN A 556 -5.44 -12.95 14.72
N ILE A 557 -4.14 -12.73 14.51
CA ILE A 557 -3.59 -11.42 14.13
C ILE A 557 -4.16 -10.88 12.81
N CYS A 558 -4.62 -11.77 11.92
CA CYS A 558 -5.31 -11.40 10.69
C CYS A 558 -6.62 -10.61 10.98
N VAL A 559 -7.30 -10.92 12.08
CA VAL A 559 -8.47 -10.18 12.59
C VAL A 559 -8.00 -8.86 13.20
N GLU A 560 -6.97 -8.88 14.05
CA GLU A 560 -6.47 -7.69 14.76
C GLU A 560 -5.96 -6.57 13.84
N VAL A 561 -5.31 -6.95 12.74
CA VAL A 561 -4.73 -6.01 11.78
C VAL A 561 -5.70 -5.65 10.64
N CYS A 562 -6.85 -6.32 10.55
CA CYS A 562 -7.77 -6.16 9.42
C CYS A 562 -8.27 -4.71 9.36
N SER A 563 -7.76 -3.95 8.40
CA SER A 563 -8.00 -2.52 8.37
C SER A 563 -9.43 -2.17 8.00
N GLY A 564 -10.25 -3.07 7.44
CA GLY A 564 -11.68 -2.80 7.20
C GLY A 564 -12.61 -3.54 8.16
N GLN A 565 -12.08 -4.28 9.14
CA GLN A 565 -12.83 -5.32 9.87
C GLN A 565 -13.58 -6.31 8.94
N ALA A 566 -13.00 -6.53 7.76
CA ALA A 566 -13.43 -7.52 6.79
C ALA A 566 -13.12 -8.95 7.21
N ILE A 567 -12.22 -9.14 8.19
CA ILE A 567 -11.91 -10.45 8.76
C ILE A 567 -12.35 -10.45 10.21
N THR A 568 -13.20 -11.40 10.57
CA THR A 568 -13.73 -11.56 11.94
C THR A 568 -13.47 -12.96 12.48
N MET A 569 -13.53 -13.11 13.80
CA MET A 569 -13.49 -14.43 14.39
C MET A 569 -14.75 -15.21 14.00
N ASN A 570 -14.59 -16.51 13.78
CA ASN A 570 -15.69 -17.41 13.49
C ASN A 570 -16.16 -18.09 14.80
N PRO A 571 -17.39 -17.82 15.27
CA PRO A 571 -17.93 -18.49 16.44
C PRO A 571 -18.12 -20.00 16.23
N ASP A 572 -18.43 -20.39 14.99
CA ASP A 572 -18.85 -21.74 14.62
C ASP A 572 -17.69 -22.62 14.11
N GLY A 573 -16.48 -22.07 13.98
CA GLY A 573 -15.36 -22.78 13.38
C GLY A 573 -13.98 -22.18 13.65
N PRO A 574 -12.90 -22.90 13.29
CA PRO A 574 -11.53 -22.44 13.51
C PRO A 574 -11.06 -21.39 12.49
N VAL A 575 -11.65 -21.37 11.30
CA VAL A 575 -11.24 -20.49 10.19
C VAL A 575 -11.95 -19.14 10.33
N PRO A 576 -11.22 -18.01 10.36
CA PRO A 576 -11.83 -16.68 10.39
C PRO A 576 -12.82 -16.46 9.23
N LEU A 577 -13.85 -15.66 9.47
CA LEU A 577 -14.80 -15.27 8.44
C LEU A 577 -14.24 -14.09 7.64
N PHE A 578 -14.58 -14.03 6.36
CA PHE A 578 -14.22 -12.92 5.49
C PHE A 578 -15.48 -12.28 4.89
N ASP A 579 -15.52 -10.96 4.93
CA ASP A 579 -16.56 -10.12 4.35
C ASP A 579 -15.92 -9.14 3.36
N ARG A 580 -15.97 -9.51 2.08
CA ARG A 580 -15.39 -8.70 1.00
C ARG A 580 -15.98 -7.30 0.89
N GLU A 581 -17.23 -7.10 1.32
CA GLU A 581 -17.93 -5.81 1.24
C GLU A 581 -17.34 -4.76 2.19
N LYS A 582 -16.52 -5.21 3.15
CA LYS A 582 -15.76 -4.35 4.06
C LYS A 582 -14.28 -4.25 3.71
N CYS A 583 -13.80 -5.03 2.75
CA CYS A 583 -12.38 -5.09 2.46
C CYS A 583 -11.92 -3.84 1.71
N VAL A 584 -11.07 -3.03 2.35
CA VAL A 584 -10.43 -1.85 1.73
C VAL A 584 -9.24 -2.21 0.82
N HIS A 585 -8.96 -3.51 0.62
CA HIS A 585 -7.80 -4.00 -0.16
C HIS A 585 -6.43 -3.47 0.33
N CYS A 586 -6.30 -3.26 1.64
CA CYS A 586 -5.02 -2.81 2.22
C CYS A 586 -3.91 -3.87 2.14
N GLY A 587 -4.27 -5.15 2.12
CA GLY A 587 -3.35 -6.30 2.11
C GLY A 587 -2.60 -6.56 3.42
N ALA A 588 -2.98 -5.92 4.53
CA ALA A 588 -2.31 -6.13 5.81
C ALA A 588 -2.37 -7.59 6.29
N CYS A 589 -3.48 -8.29 6.02
CA CYS A 589 -3.65 -9.69 6.38
C CYS A 589 -2.63 -10.63 5.72
N LEU A 590 -2.19 -10.32 4.49
CA LEU A 590 -1.27 -11.13 3.69
C LEU A 590 0.08 -11.34 4.39
N TRP A 591 0.64 -10.29 4.98
CA TRP A 591 1.99 -10.31 5.56
C TRP A 591 2.01 -10.39 7.09
N ASN A 592 0.85 -10.33 7.75
CA ASN A 592 0.76 -10.39 9.21
C ASN A 592 0.49 -11.78 9.78
N CYS A 593 -0.09 -12.70 9.01
CA CYS A 593 -0.52 -13.98 9.56
C CYS A 593 0.65 -14.77 10.15
N THR A 594 0.55 -15.17 11.43
CA THR A 594 1.60 -15.91 12.15
C THR A 594 1.67 -17.39 11.79
N GLN A 595 0.79 -17.86 10.91
CA GLN A 595 0.85 -19.21 10.38
C GLN A 595 1.54 -19.14 9.01
N ALA A 596 2.64 -19.86 8.85
CA ALA A 596 3.35 -19.95 7.57
C ALA A 596 2.53 -20.75 6.55
N HIS A 597 2.75 -20.49 5.27
CA HIS A 597 2.26 -21.36 4.21
C HIS A 597 2.91 -22.75 4.35
N PRO A 598 2.16 -23.87 4.15
CA PRO A 598 2.70 -25.22 4.33
C PRO A 598 3.97 -25.51 3.51
N ASP A 599 3.98 -25.05 2.27
CA ASP A 599 5.08 -25.33 1.31
C ASP A 599 6.11 -24.20 1.17
N ASP A 600 5.84 -23.01 1.71
CA ASP A 600 6.72 -21.85 1.55
C ASP A 600 6.78 -21.00 2.84
N PRO A 601 7.86 -21.10 3.62
CA PRO A 601 8.00 -20.35 4.86
C PRO A 601 8.11 -18.83 4.67
N GLU A 602 8.32 -18.30 3.46
CA GLU A 602 8.26 -16.84 3.21
C GLU A 602 6.83 -16.33 3.06
N ARG A 603 5.87 -17.23 2.79
CA ARG A 603 4.45 -16.91 2.65
C ARG A 603 3.70 -17.23 3.92
N THR A 604 2.53 -16.62 4.07
CA THR A 604 1.63 -16.87 5.19
C THR A 604 0.45 -17.75 4.78
N ASN A 605 -0.34 -18.20 5.76
CA ASN A 605 -1.55 -18.98 5.54
C ASN A 605 -2.72 -18.17 4.94
N VAL A 606 -2.54 -16.88 4.69
CA VAL A 606 -3.52 -16.02 4.02
C VAL A 606 -3.16 -15.91 2.56
N ASP A 607 -4.05 -16.38 1.70
CA ASP A 607 -4.00 -16.09 0.28
C ASP A 607 -4.79 -14.81 -0.01
N PHE A 608 -4.20 -13.96 -0.85
CA PHE A 608 -4.79 -12.71 -1.29
C PHE A 608 -4.84 -12.77 -2.82
N SER A 609 -5.96 -13.19 -3.39
CA SER A 609 -6.11 -13.31 -4.84
C SER A 609 -6.56 -11.99 -5.46
N ALA A 610 -6.66 -11.96 -6.78
CA ALA A 610 -7.40 -10.89 -7.45
C ALA A 610 -8.89 -10.99 -7.10
N GLY A 611 -9.58 -9.86 -7.14
CA GLY A 611 -11.02 -9.77 -6.94
C GLY A 611 -11.49 -8.33 -7.03
N SER A 612 -12.80 -8.13 -7.03
CA SER A 612 -13.40 -6.81 -7.12
C SER A 612 -13.22 -6.01 -5.82
N GLY A 613 -13.43 -4.70 -5.95
CA GLY A 613 -13.71 -3.82 -4.83
C GLY A 613 -12.51 -3.06 -4.28
N GLY A 614 -12.52 -2.76 -2.99
CA GLY A 614 -11.49 -1.98 -2.31
C GLY A 614 -11.92 -0.55 -2.02
N LEU A 615 -11.01 0.22 -1.42
CA LEU A 615 -11.30 1.62 -1.12
C LEU A 615 -11.41 2.45 -2.39
N HIS A 616 -12.54 3.14 -2.51
CA HIS A 616 -12.76 4.22 -3.44
C HIS A 616 -12.77 5.57 -2.70
N SER A 617 -11.90 6.50 -3.08
CA SER A 617 -11.93 7.86 -2.54
C SER A 617 -11.06 8.79 -3.37
N ALA A 618 -11.71 9.73 -4.05
CA ALA A 618 -11.03 10.80 -4.77
C ALA A 618 -10.26 11.76 -3.85
N GLU A 619 -10.43 11.67 -2.52
CA GLU A 619 -9.76 12.55 -1.55
C GLU A 619 -8.50 11.92 -0.94
N ASN A 620 -8.44 10.57 -0.86
CA ASN A 620 -7.37 9.83 -0.17
C ASN A 620 -6.04 9.75 -0.93
#